data_AF-X6NWP0-F1
#
_entry.id   AF-X6NWP0-F1
#
_cell.length_a   1.000
_cell.length_b   1.000
_cell.length_c   1.000
_cell.angle_alpha   90.00
_cell.angle_beta   90.00
_cell.angle_gamma   90.00
#
_symmetry.space_group_name_H-M   'P 1'
#
loop_
_entity.id
_entity.type
_entity.pdbx_description
1 polymer ?
#
loop_
_entity_poly.entity_id
_entity_poly.type
_entity_poly.pdbx_seq_one_letter_code
_entity_poly.pdbx_strand_id
1 'polypeptide(L)'
;ITVFPIFPNLVHLNLQDIKIGTCFKSINVKGLMPQLKTLKVKRLQIGLCKYCNWKQVIQAAELCDFDDSKPLLIPFPHSSSWHQQNRDCSTIKFLNHLLLSCPNLLALYYFGTHRISEEILEIPSTLEWLIINGDTGWHGPFSVRLDLSQCKHINGLSLSWNPSFVKWPTETMLKIGWLKIERQEDIKYWDDLLSLPTKPCDVKLCALRSTMNIYDLTSDNSIFPHQSRFTSEQTIAKKPGINYRDAERFLKCRKNTKVKQLLHYSSNHYQTHSKEIDTFQRSMLFFKKVVKIMGIDNTKVEEYQRWFDINEARWILDLLW
;
A
#
# COMPACT_ATOMS: atom_id res chain seq x y z
N ILE A 1 28.79 7.37 11.85
CA ILE A 1 27.50 6.64 11.98
C ILE A 1 26.51 7.43 11.17
N THR A 2 25.93 6.83 10.13
CA THR A 2 24.92 7.51 9.29
C THR A 2 23.54 7.10 9.81
N VAL A 3 22.71 8.10 10.11
CA VAL A 3 21.39 7.90 10.69
C VAL A 3 20.37 8.60 9.79
N PHE A 4 19.15 8.06 9.69
CA PHE A 4 18.10 8.71 8.90
C PHE A 4 17.83 10.10 9.51
N PRO A 5 17.86 11.17 8.70
CA PRO A 5 17.55 12.51 9.20
C PRO A 5 16.09 12.59 9.65
N ILE A 6 15.85 13.30 10.75
CA ILE A 6 14.50 13.58 11.24
C ILE A 6 14.06 14.92 10.68
N PHE A 7 12.88 14.95 10.07
CA PHE A 7 12.30 16.17 9.53
C PHE A 7 10.97 16.46 10.25
N PRO A 8 10.98 17.24 11.34
CA PRO A 8 9.80 17.38 12.19
C PRO A 8 8.61 18.05 11.49
N ASN A 9 8.88 18.89 10.49
CA ASN A 9 7.87 19.63 9.71
C ASN A 9 7.51 18.95 8.38
N LEU A 10 8.09 17.77 8.09
CA LEU A 10 7.83 17.07 6.84
C LEU A 10 6.42 16.46 6.88
N VAL A 11 5.61 16.76 5.86
CA VAL A 11 4.22 16.26 5.74
C VAL A 11 4.14 15.07 4.80
N HIS A 12 4.92 15.09 3.72
CA HIS A 12 4.92 14.07 2.67
C HIS A 12 6.35 13.54 2.46
N LEU A 13 6.52 12.23 2.47
CA LEU A 13 7.81 11.58 2.19
C LEU A 13 7.66 10.55 1.10
N ASN A 14 8.41 10.72 0.01
CA ASN A 14 8.52 9.75 -1.09
C ASN A 14 9.96 9.22 -1.17
N LEU A 15 10.14 7.95 -0.81
CA LEU A 15 11.38 7.20 -0.90
C LEU A 15 11.31 6.27 -2.11
N GLN A 16 11.88 6.70 -3.24
CA GLN A 16 11.81 5.94 -4.48
C GLN A 16 13.21 5.55 -4.97
N ASP A 17 13.37 4.27 -5.33
CA ASP A 17 14.59 3.70 -5.91
C ASP A 17 15.84 3.96 -5.05
N ILE A 18 15.66 3.87 -3.73
CA ILE A 18 16.71 4.12 -2.74
C ILE A 18 17.43 2.82 -2.38
N LYS A 19 18.76 2.87 -2.36
CA LYS A 19 19.62 1.81 -1.85
C LYS A 19 20.24 2.24 -0.52
N ILE A 20 19.83 1.60 0.57
CA ILE A 20 20.40 1.81 1.90
C ILE A 20 21.56 0.85 2.10
N GLY A 21 22.73 1.37 2.42
CA GLY A 21 23.89 0.56 2.73
C GLY A 21 23.73 -0.25 4.02
N THR A 22 24.26 -1.47 4.11
CA THR A 22 24.26 -2.25 5.36
C THR A 22 24.97 -1.56 6.53
N CYS A 23 25.78 -0.54 6.23
CA CYS A 23 26.39 0.33 7.22
C CYS A 23 25.42 1.26 7.95
N PHE A 24 24.17 1.27 7.50
CA PHE A 24 23.07 1.95 8.13
C PHE A 24 22.54 1.10 9.30
N LYS A 25 23.01 1.41 10.51
CA LYS A 25 22.64 0.65 11.72
C LYS A 25 21.25 0.96 12.23
N SER A 26 20.73 2.18 12.05
CA SER A 26 19.41 2.55 12.57
C SER A 26 18.84 3.82 11.95
N ILE A 27 17.51 3.94 12.03
CA ILE A 27 16.83 5.24 12.11
C ILE A 27 17.02 5.76 13.53
N ASN A 28 17.17 7.08 13.73
CA ASN A 28 17.17 7.63 15.08
C ASN A 28 15.75 7.51 15.66
N VAL A 29 15.42 6.36 16.24
CA VAL A 29 14.11 6.08 16.86
C VAL A 29 13.75 7.05 18.00
N LYS A 30 14.67 7.91 18.44
CA LYS A 30 14.38 8.97 19.41
C LYS A 30 13.78 10.23 18.79
N GLY A 31 13.91 10.43 17.48
CA GLY A 31 13.33 11.61 16.83
C GLY A 31 12.06 11.28 16.08
N LEU A 32 11.06 12.16 16.25
CA LEU A 32 9.75 12.01 15.66
C LEU A 32 9.59 12.93 14.45
N MET A 33 8.79 12.48 13.48
CA MET A 33 8.26 13.27 12.37
C MET A 33 6.74 13.41 12.58
N PRO A 34 6.31 14.22 13.58
CA PRO A 34 4.91 14.27 13.98
C PRO A 34 3.99 14.88 12.91
N GLN A 35 4.53 15.65 11.97
CA GLN A 35 3.77 16.23 10.88
C GLN A 35 3.62 15.29 9.68
N LEU A 36 4.34 14.16 9.65
CA LEU A 36 4.32 13.27 8.49
C LEU A 36 2.98 12.56 8.38
N LYS A 37 2.25 12.82 7.29
CA LYS A 37 0.93 12.25 7.00
C LYS A 37 0.97 11.17 5.95
N THR A 38 1.86 11.28 4.97
CA THR A 38 1.93 10.32 3.87
C THR A 38 3.35 9.81 3.67
N LEU A 39 3.49 8.49 3.56
CA LEU A 39 4.74 7.81 3.30
C LEU A 39 4.57 6.93 2.06
N LYS A 40 5.38 7.19 1.04
CA LYS A 40 5.46 6.37 -0.18
C LYS A 40 6.85 5.78 -0.27
N VAL A 41 6.95 4.47 -0.31
CA VAL A 41 8.22 3.75 -0.43
C VAL A 41 8.14 2.83 -1.64
N LYS A 42 9.03 3.02 -2.61
CA LYS A 42 9.11 2.24 -3.83
C LYS A 42 10.53 1.71 -4.03
N ARG A 43 10.65 0.39 -4.19
CA ARG A 43 11.91 -0.27 -4.56
C ARG A 43 13.06 0.07 -3.62
N LEU A 44 12.77 0.05 -2.31
CA LEU A 44 13.78 0.20 -1.27
C LEU A 44 14.65 -1.06 -1.20
N GLN A 45 15.96 -0.90 -1.38
CA GLN A 45 16.91 -2.01 -1.39
C GLN A 45 17.95 -1.84 -0.28
N ILE A 46 18.30 -2.93 0.40
CA ILE A 46 19.48 -2.96 1.24
C ILE A 46 20.67 -3.44 0.40
N GLY A 47 21.69 -2.59 0.30
CA GLY A 47 22.93 -2.88 -0.41
C GLY A 47 24.05 -3.24 0.55
N LEU A 48 24.83 -4.29 0.22
CA LEU A 48 26.06 -4.59 0.95
C LEU A 48 27.03 -3.41 0.84
N CYS A 49 27.45 -2.87 1.98
CA CYS A 49 28.55 -1.93 2.05
C CYS A 49 29.81 -2.66 2.47
N LYS A 50 30.87 -2.54 1.66
CA LYS A 50 32.19 -3.12 1.97
C LYS A 50 32.82 -2.47 3.21
N TYR A 51 32.60 -1.16 3.38
CA TYR A 51 33.11 -0.38 4.50
C TYR A 51 32.06 0.66 4.96
N CYS A 52 31.97 0.89 6.27
CA CYS A 52 31.00 1.79 6.90
C CYS A 52 31.57 3.14 7.30
N ASN A 53 32.88 3.27 7.31
CA ASN A 53 33.59 4.51 7.55
C ASN A 53 35.03 4.41 7.03
N TRP A 54 35.68 5.56 6.90
CA TRP A 54 37.06 5.66 6.41
C TRP A 54 38.07 4.92 7.30
N LYS A 55 37.84 4.80 8.61
CA LYS A 55 38.76 4.05 9.50
C LYS A 55 38.80 2.57 9.14
N GLN A 56 37.65 1.97 8.80
CA GLN A 56 37.59 0.59 8.33
C GLN A 56 38.26 0.41 6.97
N VAL A 57 38.21 1.42 6.10
CA VAL A 57 38.93 1.42 4.81
C VAL A 57 40.44 1.40 5.07
N ILE A 58 40.92 2.27 5.94
CA ILE A 58 42.35 2.39 6.27
C ILE A 58 42.86 1.14 6.99
N GLN A 59 42.15 0.64 8.00
CA GLN A 59 42.51 -0.61 8.69
C GLN A 59 42.57 -1.81 7.73
N ALA A 60 41.63 -1.88 6.79
CA ALA A 60 41.67 -2.93 5.77
C ALA A 60 42.87 -2.76 4.83
N ALA A 61 43.24 -1.53 4.47
CA ALA A 61 44.42 -1.26 3.65
C ALA A 61 45.74 -1.55 4.40
N GLU A 62 45.81 -1.26 5.70
CA GLU A 62 46.97 -1.54 6.56
C GLU A 62 47.17 -3.03 6.85
N LEU A 63 46.08 -3.81 6.89
CA LEU A 63 46.10 -5.26 7.06
C LEU A 63 46.26 -6.03 5.74
N CYS A 64 46.24 -5.32 4.60
CA CYS A 64 46.55 -5.93 3.32
C CYS A 64 48.06 -5.96 3.15
N ASP A 65 48.62 -7.16 3.20
CA ASP A 65 49.99 -7.40 2.80
C ASP A 65 50.05 -7.21 1.27
N PHE A 66 50.49 -6.03 0.83
CA PHE A 66 50.73 -5.76 -0.58
C PHE A 66 52.02 -6.48 -0.99
N ASP A 67 51.90 -7.79 -1.18
CA ASP A 67 52.92 -8.61 -1.81
C ASP A 67 52.94 -8.28 -3.31
N ASP A 68 53.80 -7.34 -3.70
CA ASP A 68 53.98 -6.85 -5.08
C ASP A 68 54.35 -7.96 -6.09
N SER A 69 54.60 -9.18 -5.61
CA SER A 69 54.92 -10.35 -6.44
C SER A 69 53.71 -11.15 -6.94
N LYS A 70 52.48 -10.80 -6.51
CA LYS A 70 51.26 -11.53 -6.90
C LYS A 70 50.31 -10.66 -7.73
N PRO A 71 49.69 -11.24 -8.78
CA PRO A 71 48.77 -10.50 -9.64
C PRO A 71 47.57 -9.98 -8.84
N LEU A 72 47.10 -8.77 -9.19
CA LEU A 72 45.97 -8.01 -8.62
C LEU A 72 44.59 -8.74 -8.59
N LEU A 73 44.56 -10.04 -8.84
CA LEU A 73 43.35 -10.87 -8.97
C LEU A 73 43.15 -11.86 -7.81
N ILE A 74 43.94 -11.80 -6.74
CA ILE A 74 43.65 -12.63 -5.54
C ILE A 74 42.49 -11.98 -4.78
N PRO A 75 41.32 -12.64 -4.63
CA PRO A 75 40.24 -12.12 -3.82
C PRO A 75 40.72 -12.00 -2.38
N PHE A 76 40.52 -10.84 -1.77
CA PHE A 76 40.85 -10.55 -0.37
C PHE A 76 40.46 -11.73 0.54
N PRO A 77 41.30 -12.10 1.54
CA PRO A 77 40.97 -13.18 2.44
C PRO A 77 39.65 -12.87 3.14
N HIS A 78 38.66 -13.74 2.91
CA HIS A 78 37.34 -13.68 3.51
C HIS A 78 37.46 -13.83 5.03
N SER A 79 37.68 -12.72 5.72
CA SER A 79 37.57 -12.70 7.17
C SER A 79 36.10 -12.95 7.53
N SER A 80 35.85 -14.10 8.13
CA SER A 80 34.53 -14.63 8.49
C SER A 80 33.74 -13.71 9.43
N SER A 81 34.40 -12.79 10.14
CA SER A 81 33.75 -11.78 10.98
C SER A 81 32.98 -10.71 10.20
N TRP A 82 33.31 -10.49 8.91
CA TRP A 82 32.70 -9.46 8.08
C TRP A 82 31.32 -9.88 7.57
N HIS A 83 31.09 -11.18 7.40
CA HIS A 83 29.79 -11.73 7.03
C HIS A 83 28.79 -11.78 8.20
N GLN A 84 29.27 -11.58 9.43
CA GLN A 84 28.44 -11.72 10.63
C GLN A 84 27.93 -10.37 11.18
N GLN A 85 28.60 -9.24 10.89
CA GLN A 85 28.20 -7.93 11.46
C GLN A 85 27.00 -7.25 10.80
N ASN A 86 26.47 -7.74 9.68
CA ASN A 86 25.49 -7.01 8.86
C ASN A 86 24.29 -7.83 8.37
N ARG A 87 23.89 -8.89 9.10
CA ARG A 87 22.63 -9.62 8.83
C ARG A 87 21.37 -8.93 9.40
N ASP A 88 21.53 -7.87 10.19
CA ASP A 88 20.41 -7.27 10.94
C ASP A 88 19.66 -6.14 10.21
N CYS A 89 20.15 -5.63 9.08
CA CYS A 89 19.47 -4.56 8.34
C CYS A 89 18.63 -5.16 7.20
N SER A 90 17.34 -5.34 7.46
CA SER A 90 16.36 -5.69 6.44
C SER A 90 15.47 -4.49 6.10
N THR A 91 14.89 -4.50 4.91
CA THR A 91 13.96 -3.45 4.48
C THR A 91 12.76 -3.32 5.41
N ILE A 92 12.21 -4.44 5.91
CA ILE A 92 11.04 -4.39 6.80
C ILE A 92 11.41 -3.84 8.17
N LYS A 93 12.57 -4.20 8.75
CA LYS A 93 13.05 -3.57 9.99
C LYS A 93 13.24 -2.06 9.83
N PHE A 94 13.82 -1.63 8.70
CA PHE A 94 13.94 -0.20 8.40
C PHE A 94 12.56 0.48 8.34
N LEU A 95 11.61 -0.13 7.63
CA LEU A 95 10.25 0.40 7.52
C LEU A 95 9.55 0.48 8.87
N ASN A 96 9.61 -0.57 9.70
CA ASN A 96 9.01 -0.54 11.04
C ASN A 96 9.60 0.59 11.89
N HIS A 97 10.92 0.78 11.88
CA HIS A 97 11.55 1.91 12.58
C HIS A 97 11.09 3.27 12.03
N LEU A 98 10.85 3.37 10.72
CA LEU A 98 10.37 4.61 10.10
C LEU A 98 8.93 4.89 10.55
N LEU A 99 8.07 3.87 10.53
CA LEU A 99 6.67 3.96 10.98
C LEU A 99 6.57 4.34 12.46
N LEU A 100 7.42 3.77 13.32
CA LEU A 100 7.51 4.15 14.74
C LEU A 100 7.86 5.63 14.95
N SER A 101 8.59 6.24 14.01
CA SER A 101 8.96 7.66 14.07
C SER A 101 7.85 8.59 13.54
N CYS A 102 6.75 8.04 13.01
CA CYS A 102 5.68 8.79 12.33
C CYS A 102 4.32 8.61 13.05
N PRO A 103 4.14 9.20 14.25
CA PRO A 103 2.98 8.90 15.11
C PRO A 103 1.63 9.34 14.53
N ASN A 104 1.62 10.19 13.51
CA ASN A 104 0.40 10.72 12.88
C ASN A 104 0.28 10.31 11.41
N LEU A 105 0.94 9.22 11.01
CA LEU A 105 0.91 8.74 9.63
C LEU A 105 -0.50 8.25 9.28
N LEU A 106 -1.04 8.75 8.16
CA LEU A 106 -2.39 8.44 7.68
C LEU A 106 -2.39 7.58 6.42
N ALA A 107 -1.35 7.66 5.58
CA ALA A 107 -1.32 6.97 4.30
C ALA A 107 0.06 6.32 4.04
N LEU A 108 0.06 5.04 3.72
CA LEU A 108 1.25 4.26 3.39
C LEU A 108 1.08 3.59 2.02
N TYR A 109 2.02 3.90 1.12
CA TYR A 109 2.24 3.16 -0.10
C TYR A 109 3.57 2.44 0.02
N TYR A 110 3.58 1.11 -0.06
CA TYR A 110 4.81 0.32 -0.10
C TYR A 110 4.84 -0.53 -1.36
N PHE A 111 5.89 -0.40 -2.17
CA PHE A 111 6.21 -1.31 -3.26
C PHE A 111 7.58 -1.93 -3.01
N GLY A 112 7.62 -3.21 -2.66
CA GLY A 112 8.87 -3.92 -2.42
C GLY A 112 9.27 -4.83 -3.57
N THR A 113 10.55 -5.23 -3.59
CA THR A 113 11.12 -6.16 -4.60
C THR A 113 11.59 -7.47 -3.97
N HIS A 114 11.18 -7.76 -2.73
CA HIS A 114 11.78 -8.82 -1.92
C HIS A 114 11.25 -10.21 -2.27
N ARG A 115 12.19 -11.14 -2.42
CA ARG A 115 11.95 -12.58 -2.46
C ARG A 115 12.06 -13.07 -1.01
N ILE A 116 10.93 -13.40 -0.38
CA ILE A 116 10.85 -14.10 0.92
C ILE A 116 11.49 -13.33 2.12
N SER A 117 10.71 -12.51 2.83
CA SER A 117 11.04 -12.04 4.18
C SER A 117 10.03 -12.63 5.16
N GLU A 118 10.50 -13.30 6.22
CA GLU A 118 9.63 -13.76 7.31
C GLU A 118 9.23 -12.62 8.27
N GLU A 119 9.75 -11.42 8.02
CA GLU A 119 9.52 -10.27 8.88
C GLU A 119 8.12 -9.70 8.72
N ILE A 120 7.64 -9.15 9.83
CA ILE A 120 6.30 -8.60 9.95
C ILE A 120 6.39 -7.09 9.80
N LEU A 121 5.67 -6.54 8.83
CA LEU A 121 5.44 -5.11 8.70
C LEU A 121 4.34 -4.71 9.68
N GLU A 122 4.69 -3.91 10.67
CA GLU A 122 3.80 -3.47 11.74
C GLU A 122 3.08 -2.19 11.31
N ILE A 123 1.77 -2.28 11.06
CA ILE A 123 1.00 -1.13 10.61
C ILE A 123 0.51 -0.33 11.83
N PRO A 124 0.82 0.98 11.89
CA PRO A 124 0.37 1.82 13.00
C PRO A 124 -1.14 2.00 12.98
N SER A 125 -1.74 2.13 14.17
CA SER A 125 -3.19 2.28 14.37
C SER A 125 -3.79 3.55 13.75
N THR A 126 -2.95 4.54 13.44
CA THR A 126 -3.35 5.80 12.79
C THR A 126 -3.53 5.68 11.28
N LEU A 127 -3.10 4.57 10.68
CA LEU A 127 -3.09 4.43 9.23
C LEU A 127 -4.52 4.26 8.68
N GLU A 128 -4.86 5.06 7.68
CA GLU A 128 -6.19 5.08 7.07
C GLU A 128 -6.17 4.60 5.60
N TRP A 129 -5.05 4.76 4.89
CA TRP A 129 -4.90 4.33 3.50
C TRP A 129 -3.66 3.46 3.35
N LEU A 130 -3.83 2.24 2.86
CA LEU A 130 -2.76 1.25 2.77
C LEU A 130 -2.73 0.59 1.39
N ILE A 131 -1.61 0.80 0.68
CA ILE A 131 -1.27 0.05 -0.53
C ILE A 131 -0.01 -0.73 -0.25
N ILE A 132 -0.06 -2.05 -0.39
CA ILE A 132 1.12 -2.89 -0.37
C ILE A 132 1.21 -3.62 -1.70
N ASN A 133 2.26 -3.28 -2.43
CA ASN A 133 2.58 -3.74 -3.77
C ASN A 133 3.94 -4.43 -3.85
N GLY A 134 4.07 -5.31 -4.83
CA GLY A 134 5.25 -6.14 -5.04
C GLY A 134 5.56 -6.24 -6.53
N ASP A 135 6.81 -6.58 -6.85
CA ASP A 135 7.20 -6.84 -8.22
C ASP A 135 6.43 -8.05 -8.79
N THR A 136 5.64 -7.81 -9.83
CA THR A 136 4.76 -8.79 -10.48
C THR A 136 5.50 -9.72 -11.44
N GLY A 137 6.79 -9.45 -11.74
CA GLY A 137 7.60 -10.29 -12.63
C GLY A 137 7.89 -11.69 -12.09
N TRP A 138 7.49 -11.98 -10.85
CA TRP A 138 7.66 -13.28 -10.22
C TRP A 138 6.28 -13.86 -9.86
N HIS A 139 5.97 -15.07 -10.33
CA HIS A 139 4.72 -15.79 -10.04
C HIS A 139 4.66 -16.37 -8.61
N GLY A 140 5.61 -16.02 -7.74
CA GLY A 140 5.63 -16.47 -6.35
C GLY A 140 4.99 -15.46 -5.39
N PRO A 141 4.62 -15.90 -4.17
CA PRO A 141 4.02 -15.03 -3.18
C PRO A 141 4.99 -13.92 -2.78
N PHE A 142 4.53 -12.68 -2.87
CA PHE A 142 5.19 -11.58 -2.18
C PHE A 142 5.03 -11.80 -0.67
N SER A 143 6.14 -11.82 0.03
CA SER A 143 6.28 -12.58 1.28
C SER A 143 6.16 -11.75 2.55
N VAL A 144 5.91 -10.45 2.43
CA VAL A 144 5.81 -9.59 3.60
C VAL A 144 4.60 -10.00 4.44
N ARG A 145 4.86 -10.39 5.67
CA ARG A 145 3.83 -10.64 6.68
C ARG A 145 3.31 -9.30 7.18
N LEU A 146 2.01 -9.18 7.38
CA LEU A 146 1.38 -7.92 7.76
C LEU A 146 0.76 -8.02 9.14
N ASP A 147 1.01 -7.04 10.03
CA ASP A 147 0.30 -6.91 11.29
C ASP A 147 -0.65 -5.70 11.24
N LEU A 148 -1.96 -6.00 11.22
CA LEU A 148 -3.05 -5.04 11.29
C LEU A 148 -3.71 -5.01 12.66
N SER A 149 -3.20 -5.73 13.66
CA SER A 149 -3.89 -5.95 14.95
C SER A 149 -4.21 -4.68 15.72
N GLN A 150 -3.46 -3.61 15.49
CA GLN A 150 -3.67 -2.29 16.12
C GLN A 150 -4.66 -1.41 15.34
N CYS A 151 -5.03 -1.79 14.12
CA CYS A 151 -5.91 -0.99 13.27
C CYS A 151 -7.38 -1.21 13.64
N LYS A 152 -8.14 -0.12 13.75
CA LYS A 152 -9.61 -0.17 13.96
C LYS A 152 -10.40 0.16 12.71
N HIS A 153 -9.83 0.97 11.82
CA HIS A 153 -10.43 1.38 10.56
C HIS A 153 -9.35 1.57 9.50
N ILE A 154 -9.66 1.22 8.25
CA ILE A 154 -8.88 1.54 7.05
C ILE A 154 -9.87 2.02 5.98
N ASN A 155 -9.70 3.22 5.46
CA ASN A 155 -10.57 3.78 4.42
C ASN A 155 -10.36 3.07 3.08
N GLY A 156 -9.11 2.76 2.73
CA GLY A 156 -8.76 2.04 1.52
C GLY A 156 -7.60 1.08 1.72
N LEU A 157 -7.81 -0.18 1.32
CA LEU A 157 -6.84 -1.26 1.43
C LEU A 157 -6.62 -1.90 0.05
N SER A 158 -5.36 -2.04 -0.36
CA SER A 158 -4.98 -2.91 -1.47
C SER A 158 -3.76 -3.72 -1.09
N LEU A 159 -3.92 -5.03 -1.19
CA LEU A 159 -2.87 -6.03 -1.05
C LEU A 159 -2.79 -6.74 -2.39
N SER A 160 -1.74 -6.52 -3.17
CA SER A 160 -1.67 -7.04 -4.56
C SER A 160 -1.21 -8.50 -4.66
N TRP A 161 -1.49 -9.30 -3.64
CA TRP A 161 -1.19 -10.73 -3.53
C TRP A 161 -1.97 -11.38 -2.40
N ASN A 162 -2.00 -12.72 -2.41
CA ASN A 162 -2.40 -13.56 -1.31
C ASN A 162 -1.34 -13.45 -0.18
N PRO A 163 -1.61 -12.68 0.89
CA PRO A 163 -0.61 -12.42 1.92
C PRO A 163 -0.17 -13.74 2.55
N SER A 164 1.15 -13.93 2.70
CA SER A 164 1.70 -15.10 3.38
C SER A 164 1.16 -15.22 4.81
N PHE A 165 0.87 -14.08 5.43
CA PHE A 165 0.22 -13.97 6.73
C PHE A 165 -0.32 -12.55 6.95
N VAL A 166 -1.54 -12.44 7.47
CA VAL A 166 -2.08 -11.19 8.04
C VAL A 166 -2.51 -11.47 9.47
N LYS A 167 -1.90 -10.76 10.42
CA LYS A 167 -2.39 -10.72 11.79
C LYS A 167 -3.50 -9.68 11.88
N TRP A 168 -4.72 -10.18 12.03
CA TRP A 168 -5.90 -9.35 12.17
C TRP A 168 -6.13 -8.92 13.62
N PRO A 169 -6.88 -7.82 13.84
CA PRO A 169 -7.40 -7.50 15.17
C PRO A 169 -8.25 -8.64 15.75
N THR A 170 -8.04 -8.95 17.03
CA THR A 170 -8.79 -9.99 17.75
C THR A 170 -9.88 -9.41 18.65
N GLU A 171 -9.69 -8.19 19.15
CA GLU A 171 -10.62 -7.54 20.09
C GLU A 171 -11.72 -6.74 19.40
N THR A 172 -11.43 -6.19 18.23
CA THR A 172 -12.37 -5.34 17.48
C THR A 172 -12.34 -5.72 16.01
N MET A 173 -13.50 -5.72 15.35
CA MET A 173 -13.56 -5.98 13.92
C MET A 173 -13.01 -4.78 13.13
N LEU A 174 -12.04 -5.03 12.24
CA LEU A 174 -11.45 -3.99 11.41
C LEU A 174 -12.46 -3.50 10.36
N LYS A 175 -12.81 -2.22 10.37
CA LYS A 175 -13.69 -1.64 9.34
C LYS A 175 -12.88 -1.24 8.12
N ILE A 176 -13.29 -1.70 6.93
CA ILE A 176 -12.62 -1.38 5.66
C ILE A 176 -13.60 -0.69 4.71
N GLY A 177 -13.32 0.55 4.32
CA GLY A 177 -14.19 1.31 3.42
C GLY A 177 -14.16 0.79 1.99
N TRP A 178 -12.95 0.57 1.48
CA TRP A 178 -12.68 0.10 0.14
C TRP A 178 -11.57 -0.96 0.14
N LEU A 179 -11.87 -2.13 -0.39
CA LEU A 179 -10.90 -3.20 -0.60
C LEU A 179 -10.65 -3.37 -2.11
N LYS A 180 -9.41 -3.21 -2.55
CA LYS A 180 -9.02 -3.46 -3.93
C LYS A 180 -8.30 -4.81 -4.04
N ILE A 181 -8.89 -5.72 -4.81
CA ILE A 181 -8.32 -7.00 -5.21
C ILE A 181 -7.73 -6.84 -6.62
N GLU A 182 -6.42 -6.94 -6.72
CA GLU A 182 -5.69 -6.73 -7.98
C GLU A 182 -5.69 -7.98 -8.87
N ARG A 183 -5.57 -9.18 -8.28
CA ARG A 183 -5.43 -10.45 -9.02
C ARG A 183 -6.62 -11.37 -8.83
N GLN A 184 -6.90 -12.16 -9.87
CA GLN A 184 -8.00 -13.13 -9.83
C GLN A 184 -7.71 -14.29 -8.86
N GLU A 185 -6.44 -14.65 -8.68
CA GLU A 185 -6.04 -15.71 -7.73
C GLU A 185 -6.39 -15.37 -6.27
N ASP A 186 -6.43 -14.08 -5.92
CA ASP A 186 -6.65 -13.61 -4.55
C ASP A 186 -8.14 -13.64 -4.16
N ILE A 187 -9.04 -13.81 -5.13
CA ILE A 187 -10.49 -13.76 -4.90
C ILE A 187 -10.93 -14.83 -3.91
N LYS A 188 -10.41 -16.05 -4.05
CA LYS A 188 -10.80 -17.16 -3.16
C LYS A 188 -10.47 -16.84 -1.70
N TYR A 189 -9.28 -16.31 -1.43
CA TYR A 189 -8.87 -15.91 -0.09
C TYR A 189 -9.84 -14.87 0.50
N TRP A 190 -10.15 -13.82 -0.27
CA TRP A 190 -11.06 -12.76 0.19
C TRP A 190 -12.50 -13.24 0.34
N ASP A 191 -12.99 -14.07 -0.59
CA ASP A 191 -14.31 -14.66 -0.52
C ASP A 191 -14.48 -15.54 0.72
N ASP A 192 -13.51 -16.43 0.97
CA ASP A 192 -13.47 -17.28 2.15
C ASP A 192 -13.46 -16.43 3.43
N LEU A 193 -12.53 -15.47 3.54
CA LEU A 193 -12.38 -14.60 4.71
C LEU A 193 -13.64 -13.77 5.01
N LEU A 194 -14.24 -13.17 3.98
CA LEU A 194 -15.39 -12.28 4.13
C LEU A 194 -16.72 -13.02 4.32
N SER A 195 -16.74 -14.32 3.99
CA SER A 195 -17.89 -15.22 4.21
C SER A 195 -17.92 -15.83 5.62
N LEU A 196 -16.82 -15.74 6.40
CA LEU A 196 -16.78 -16.29 7.75
C LEU A 196 -17.78 -15.59 8.69
N PRO A 197 -18.51 -16.35 9.53
CA PRO A 197 -19.38 -15.77 10.55
C PRO A 197 -18.61 -14.89 11.55
N THR A 198 -17.39 -15.30 11.90
CA THR A 198 -16.47 -14.60 12.80
C THR A 198 -15.35 -13.91 12.02
N LYS A 199 -15.71 -13.29 10.88
CA LYS A 199 -14.72 -12.59 10.05
C LYS A 199 -14.01 -11.48 10.84
N PRO A 200 -12.69 -11.33 10.66
CA PRO A 200 -11.93 -10.33 11.40
C PRO A 200 -12.12 -8.89 10.88
N CYS A 201 -12.77 -8.72 9.72
CA CYS A 201 -12.96 -7.43 9.09
C CYS A 201 -14.36 -7.26 8.47
N ASP A 202 -14.79 -6.01 8.37
CA ASP A 202 -16.06 -5.57 7.78
C ASP A 202 -15.78 -4.61 6.64
N VAL A 203 -15.69 -5.19 5.43
CA VAL A 203 -15.49 -4.47 4.18
C VAL A 203 -16.83 -3.93 3.68
N LYS A 204 -16.86 -2.66 3.26
CA LYS A 204 -18.06 -2.00 2.71
C LYS A 204 -18.15 -2.07 1.20
N LEU A 205 -17.07 -1.75 0.52
CA LEU A 205 -16.94 -1.87 -0.93
C LEU A 205 -15.72 -2.71 -1.26
N CYS A 206 -15.86 -3.65 -2.19
CA CYS A 206 -14.74 -4.39 -2.74
C CYS A 206 -14.68 -4.19 -4.25
N ALA A 207 -13.52 -3.86 -4.80
CA ALA A 207 -13.30 -3.71 -6.23
C ALA A 207 -12.31 -4.78 -6.71
N LEU A 208 -12.67 -5.45 -7.80
CA LEU A 208 -11.87 -6.46 -8.45
C LEU A 208 -11.37 -5.93 -9.79
N ARG A 209 -10.06 -5.69 -9.90
CA ARG A 209 -9.47 -5.04 -11.07
C ARG A 209 -9.53 -5.91 -12.33
N SER A 210 -9.35 -7.23 -12.20
CA SER A 210 -9.29 -8.15 -13.34
C SER A 210 -10.58 -8.17 -14.15
N THR A 211 -11.73 -8.07 -13.49
CA THR A 211 -13.06 -8.06 -14.11
C THR A 211 -13.71 -6.69 -14.14
N MET A 212 -13.06 -5.67 -13.56
CA MET A 212 -13.59 -4.32 -13.38
C MET A 212 -14.96 -4.33 -12.71
N ASN A 213 -15.12 -5.15 -11.66
CA ASN A 213 -16.36 -5.25 -10.90
C ASN A 213 -16.23 -4.64 -9.51
N ILE A 214 -17.31 -4.06 -9.00
CA ILE A 214 -17.43 -3.54 -7.64
C ILE A 214 -18.54 -4.30 -6.92
N TYR A 215 -18.26 -4.76 -5.72
CA TYR A 215 -19.14 -5.51 -4.85
C TYR A 215 -19.57 -4.61 -3.69
N ASP A 216 -20.88 -4.44 -3.53
CA ASP A 216 -21.45 -3.79 -2.35
C ASP A 216 -21.59 -4.83 -1.24
N LEU A 217 -20.75 -4.71 -0.21
CA LEU A 217 -20.72 -5.65 0.90
C LEU A 217 -21.54 -5.17 2.10
N THR A 218 -22.20 -4.01 2.02
CA THR A 218 -23.11 -3.50 3.06
C THR A 218 -24.33 -4.41 3.27
N SER A 219 -24.84 -4.50 4.50
CA SER A 219 -25.84 -5.50 4.94
C SER A 219 -27.09 -5.64 4.07
N ASP A 220 -27.47 -4.61 3.32
CA ASP A 220 -28.68 -4.51 2.51
C ASP A 220 -28.41 -4.13 1.04
N ASN A 221 -27.14 -4.13 0.61
CA ASN A 221 -26.73 -3.54 -0.67
C ASN A 221 -27.19 -2.07 -0.84
N SER A 222 -27.08 -1.28 0.24
CA SER A 222 -27.52 0.13 0.30
C SER A 222 -26.91 1.06 -0.76
N ILE A 223 -25.79 0.65 -1.37
CA ILE A 223 -25.01 1.46 -2.30
C ILE A 223 -25.50 1.22 -3.72
N PHE A 224 -25.54 -0.04 -4.15
CA PHE A 224 -25.94 -0.42 -5.51
C PHE A 224 -27.19 -1.31 -5.49
N PRO A 225 -28.24 -0.94 -6.24
CA PRO A 225 -29.47 -1.74 -6.27
C PRO A 225 -29.19 -3.10 -6.91
N HIS A 226 -29.81 -4.15 -6.35
CA HIS A 226 -29.75 -5.50 -6.89
C HIS A 226 -30.60 -5.58 -8.17
N GLN A 227 -30.00 -5.27 -9.32
CA GLN A 227 -30.65 -5.34 -10.62
C GLN A 227 -29.93 -6.36 -11.51
N SER A 228 -30.65 -7.41 -11.91
CA SER A 228 -30.13 -8.56 -12.66
C SER A 228 -29.40 -8.20 -13.97
N ARG A 229 -29.70 -7.04 -14.56
CA ARG A 229 -29.06 -6.58 -15.80
C ARG A 229 -27.61 -6.10 -15.62
N PHE A 230 -27.20 -5.80 -14.40
CA PHE A 230 -25.89 -5.21 -14.10
C PHE A 230 -25.03 -6.09 -13.19
N THR A 231 -25.53 -7.28 -12.82
CA THR A 231 -24.85 -8.19 -11.90
C THR A 231 -23.94 -9.16 -12.64
N SER A 232 -22.68 -9.24 -12.19
CA SER A 232 -21.71 -10.26 -12.59
C SER A 232 -22.06 -11.62 -11.98
N GLU A 233 -21.81 -12.71 -12.72
CA GLU A 233 -21.92 -14.09 -12.22
C GLU A 233 -20.92 -14.37 -11.09
N GLN A 234 -19.72 -13.79 -11.18
CA GLN A 234 -18.73 -13.86 -10.11
C GLN A 234 -19.24 -13.10 -8.88
N THR A 235 -19.22 -13.77 -7.73
CA THR A 235 -19.63 -13.21 -6.44
C THR A 235 -18.44 -13.09 -5.48
N ILE A 236 -18.57 -12.21 -4.49
CA ILE A 236 -17.70 -12.13 -3.30
C ILE A 236 -18.60 -12.06 -2.07
N ALA A 237 -18.33 -12.88 -1.07
CA ALA A 237 -19.17 -13.11 0.10
C ALA A 237 -20.64 -13.36 -0.26
N LYS A 238 -20.87 -14.17 -1.31
CA LYS A 238 -22.20 -14.47 -1.90
C LYS A 238 -22.95 -13.25 -2.46
N LYS A 239 -22.27 -12.12 -2.65
CA LYS A 239 -22.87 -10.92 -3.23
C LYS A 239 -22.40 -10.72 -4.66
N PRO A 240 -23.30 -10.42 -5.61
CA PRO A 240 -22.90 -10.16 -6.98
C PRO A 240 -22.23 -8.80 -7.10
N GLY A 241 -21.28 -8.72 -8.02
CA GLY A 241 -20.63 -7.47 -8.38
C GLY A 241 -21.42 -6.71 -9.44
N ILE A 242 -21.21 -5.40 -9.52
CA ILE A 242 -21.65 -4.54 -10.62
C ILE A 242 -20.43 -4.09 -11.43
N ASN A 243 -20.56 -3.99 -12.74
CA ASN A 243 -19.49 -3.43 -13.57
C ASN A 243 -19.15 -2.00 -13.12
N TYR A 244 -17.86 -1.67 -13.06
CA TYR A 244 -17.35 -0.37 -12.63
C TYR A 244 -18.01 0.80 -13.36
N ARG A 245 -18.26 0.67 -14.67
CA ARG A 245 -18.89 1.71 -15.49
C ARG A 245 -20.34 1.95 -15.11
N ASP A 246 -21.06 0.90 -14.74
CA ASP A 246 -22.44 1.02 -14.31
C ASP A 246 -22.51 1.56 -12.88
N ALA A 247 -21.61 1.13 -12.00
CA ALA A 247 -21.45 1.73 -10.67
C ALA A 247 -21.17 3.25 -10.75
N GLU A 248 -20.26 3.67 -11.65
CA GLU A 248 -19.97 5.08 -11.94
C GLU A 248 -21.23 5.83 -12.36
N ARG A 249 -22.00 5.27 -13.32
CA ARG A 249 -23.28 5.84 -13.77
C ARG A 249 -24.28 5.98 -12.63
N PHE A 250 -24.44 4.94 -11.80
CA PHE A 250 -25.34 4.98 -10.64
C PHE A 250 -24.96 6.09 -9.66
N LEU A 251 -23.67 6.24 -9.34
CA LEU A 251 -23.19 7.29 -8.43
C LEU A 251 -23.37 8.70 -9.01
N LYS A 252 -23.24 8.88 -10.33
CA LYS A 252 -23.50 10.15 -11.02
C LYS A 252 -25.00 10.48 -11.03
N CYS A 253 -25.86 9.53 -11.42
CA CYS A 253 -27.30 9.74 -11.55
C CYS A 253 -28.00 10.03 -10.22
N ARG A 254 -27.54 9.44 -9.10
CA ARG A 254 -28.12 9.67 -7.77
C ARG A 254 -27.95 11.12 -7.26
N LYS A 255 -27.05 11.92 -7.86
CA LYS A 255 -26.90 13.36 -7.57
C LYS A 255 -27.84 14.24 -8.39
N ASN A 256 -28.37 13.74 -9.50
CA ASN A 256 -29.24 14.47 -10.42
C ASN A 256 -30.64 13.86 -10.40
N THR A 257 -31.44 14.20 -9.40
CA THR A 257 -32.83 13.71 -9.21
C THR A 257 -33.81 14.10 -10.34
N LYS A 258 -33.34 14.74 -11.43
CA LYS A 258 -34.14 15.07 -12.61
C LYS A 258 -33.93 14.14 -13.81
N VAL A 259 -33.02 13.17 -13.77
CA VAL A 259 -32.77 12.29 -14.91
C VAL A 259 -33.39 10.91 -14.67
N LYS A 260 -34.72 10.85 -14.72
CA LYS A 260 -35.48 9.59 -14.74
C LYS A 260 -35.64 9.00 -16.16
N GLN A 261 -34.89 9.47 -17.16
CA GLN A 261 -35.12 9.10 -18.58
C GLN A 261 -33.89 8.78 -19.44
N LEU A 262 -32.69 8.51 -18.87
CA LEU A 262 -31.49 8.21 -19.69
C LEU A 262 -30.94 6.77 -19.54
N LEU A 263 -31.81 5.79 -19.28
CA LEU A 263 -31.46 4.37 -19.44
C LEU A 263 -31.66 3.84 -20.87
N HIS A 264 -31.96 4.72 -21.82
CA HIS A 264 -31.96 4.38 -23.25
C HIS A 264 -30.92 5.21 -24.00
N TYR A 265 -29.99 4.50 -24.65
CA TYR A 265 -29.02 4.96 -25.67
C TYR A 265 -27.91 5.92 -25.23
N SER A 266 -26.64 5.49 -25.33
CA SER A 266 -25.87 5.67 -26.57
C SER A 266 -24.44 5.15 -26.43
N SER A 267 -23.99 4.44 -27.47
CA SER A 267 -22.63 4.00 -27.69
C SER A 267 -21.72 5.16 -28.16
N ASN A 268 -20.42 5.03 -27.88
CA ASN A 268 -19.28 5.61 -28.59
C ASN A 268 -19.29 7.13 -28.87
N HIS A 269 -18.42 7.84 -28.13
CA HIS A 269 -17.52 8.80 -28.76
C HIS A 269 -16.17 8.82 -28.03
N TYR A 270 -15.13 8.37 -28.73
CA TYR A 270 -13.74 8.56 -28.35
C TYR A 270 -13.36 10.02 -28.64
N GLN A 271 -13.04 10.79 -27.61
CA GLN A 271 -12.23 12.00 -27.74
C GLN A 271 -10.96 11.86 -26.89
N THR A 272 -9.83 11.97 -27.57
CA THR A 272 -8.49 11.50 -27.19
C THR A 272 -7.64 12.57 -26.49
N HIS A 273 -8.25 13.47 -25.69
CA HIS A 273 -7.52 14.57 -25.03
C HIS A 273 -7.69 14.72 -23.51
N SER A 274 -8.19 13.75 -22.76
CA SER A 274 -8.30 13.91 -21.29
C SER A 274 -8.31 12.64 -20.44
N LYS A 275 -7.62 11.56 -20.84
CA LYS A 275 -7.63 10.28 -20.10
C LYS A 275 -7.30 10.43 -18.60
N GLU A 276 -6.37 11.31 -18.23
CA GLU A 276 -6.01 11.55 -16.82
C GLU A 276 -7.10 12.30 -16.04
N ILE A 277 -7.66 13.38 -16.62
CA ILE A 277 -8.72 14.17 -15.98
C ILE A 277 -9.98 13.31 -15.77
N ASP A 278 -10.31 12.47 -16.75
CA ASP A 278 -11.43 11.54 -16.71
C ASP A 278 -11.21 10.44 -15.65
N THR A 279 -9.98 9.95 -15.49
CA THR A 279 -9.65 8.96 -14.44
C THR A 279 -9.69 9.58 -13.05
N PHE A 280 -9.14 10.79 -12.87
CA PHE A 280 -9.19 11.50 -11.60
C PHE A 280 -10.62 11.77 -11.13
N GLN A 281 -11.48 12.29 -12.02
CA GLN A 281 -12.88 12.56 -11.70
C GLN A 281 -13.64 11.29 -11.31
N ARG A 282 -13.34 10.16 -11.96
CA ARG A 282 -13.91 8.86 -11.62
C ARG A 282 -13.51 8.39 -10.23
N SER A 283 -12.21 8.31 -9.95
CA SER A 283 -11.73 7.90 -8.62
C SER A 283 -12.27 8.82 -7.53
N MET A 284 -12.42 10.11 -7.81
CA MET A 284 -13.00 11.08 -6.88
C MET A 284 -14.47 10.80 -6.53
N LEU A 285 -15.26 10.21 -7.46
CA LEU A 285 -16.64 9.81 -7.16
C LEU A 285 -16.68 8.68 -6.13
N PHE A 286 -15.82 7.68 -6.31
CA PHE A 286 -15.70 6.56 -5.37
C PHE A 286 -15.11 7.03 -4.04
N PHE A 287 -14.13 7.93 -4.05
CA PHE A 287 -13.56 8.53 -2.84
C PHE A 287 -14.64 9.20 -1.99
N LYS A 288 -15.46 10.06 -2.61
CA LYS A 288 -16.59 10.70 -1.93
C LYS A 288 -17.61 9.69 -1.38
N LYS A 289 -17.76 8.56 -2.06
CA LYS A 289 -18.63 7.48 -1.57
C LYS A 289 -18.02 6.77 -0.35
N VAL A 290 -16.72 6.49 -0.35
CA VAL A 290 -15.98 5.94 0.79
C VAL A 290 -16.07 6.88 1.99
N VAL A 291 -15.79 8.18 1.79
CA VAL A 291 -15.95 9.24 2.81
C VAL A 291 -17.32 9.15 3.49
N LYS A 292 -18.39 9.08 2.70
CA LYS A 292 -19.75 8.99 3.23
C LYS A 292 -20.02 7.71 4.02
N ILE A 293 -19.56 6.56 3.52
CA ILE A 293 -19.84 5.26 4.16
C ILE A 293 -19.04 5.12 5.47
N MET A 294 -17.79 5.59 5.46
CA MET A 294 -16.89 5.51 6.60
C MET A 294 -17.13 6.61 7.63
N GLY A 295 -17.95 7.63 7.30
CA GLY A 295 -18.23 8.75 8.20
C GLY A 295 -17.00 9.62 8.44
N ILE A 296 -16.16 9.81 7.42
CA ILE A 296 -14.96 10.65 7.51
C ILE A 296 -15.39 12.10 7.69
N ASP A 297 -14.85 12.77 8.70
CA ASP A 297 -15.18 14.15 9.02
C ASP A 297 -14.68 15.15 7.94
N ASN A 298 -15.33 16.31 7.88
CA ASN A 298 -15.01 17.32 6.86
C ASN A 298 -13.57 17.83 6.96
N THR A 299 -12.97 17.89 8.15
CA THR A 299 -11.61 18.41 8.30
C THR A 299 -10.57 17.47 7.67
N LYS A 300 -10.75 16.15 7.82
CA LYS A 300 -9.95 15.15 7.11
C LYS A 300 -10.21 15.16 5.60
N VAL A 301 -11.46 15.35 5.18
CA VAL A 301 -11.78 15.46 3.75
C VAL A 301 -11.05 16.64 3.11
N GLU A 302 -11.03 17.80 3.78
CA GLU A 302 -10.27 18.98 3.33
C GLU A 302 -8.75 18.75 3.34
N GLU A 303 -8.23 18.02 4.32
CA GLU A 303 -6.83 17.58 4.35
C GLU A 303 -6.49 16.71 3.12
N TYR A 304 -7.29 15.69 2.84
CA TYR A 304 -7.09 14.83 1.67
C TYR A 304 -7.19 15.59 0.35
N GLN A 305 -8.17 16.50 0.24
CA GLN A 305 -8.34 17.33 -0.95
C GLN A 305 -7.08 18.17 -1.21
N ARG A 306 -6.52 18.80 -0.17
CA ARG A 306 -5.25 19.55 -0.28
C ARG A 306 -4.11 18.68 -0.81
N TRP A 307 -3.99 17.43 -0.35
CA TRP A 307 -2.96 16.51 -0.85
C TRP A 307 -3.15 16.13 -2.32
N PHE A 308 -4.42 16.00 -2.75
CA PHE A 308 -4.73 15.72 -4.15
C PHE A 308 -4.47 16.93 -5.05
N ASP A 309 -4.74 18.14 -4.56
CA ASP A 309 -4.53 19.37 -5.33
C ASP A 309 -3.04 19.56 -5.67
N ILE A 310 -2.14 19.24 -4.74
CA ILE A 310 -0.68 19.33 -4.92
C ILE A 310 -0.02 18.05 -5.49
N ASN A 311 -0.80 17.04 -5.87
CA ASN A 311 -0.32 15.79 -6.46
C ASN A 311 0.55 14.88 -5.55
N GLU A 312 0.67 15.16 -4.25
CA GLU A 312 1.54 14.39 -3.34
C GLU A 312 0.95 13.03 -2.93
N ALA A 313 -0.37 12.97 -2.72
CA ALA A 313 -1.08 11.75 -2.29
C ALA A 313 -2.08 11.23 -3.32
N ARG A 314 -1.98 11.66 -4.59
CA ARG A 314 -2.93 11.22 -5.65
C ARG A 314 -2.95 9.72 -5.88
N TRP A 315 -1.89 9.00 -5.51
CA TRP A 315 -1.84 7.54 -5.57
C TRP A 315 -2.91 6.86 -4.70
N ILE A 316 -3.50 7.55 -3.72
CA ILE A 316 -4.67 7.05 -2.98
C ILE A 316 -5.85 6.85 -3.94
N LEU A 317 -6.00 7.70 -4.96
CA LEU A 317 -7.06 7.59 -5.95
C LEU A 317 -6.85 6.39 -6.90
N ASP A 318 -5.62 5.89 -7.02
CA ASP A 318 -5.31 4.66 -7.77
C ASP A 318 -5.85 3.41 -7.06
N LEU A 319 -6.18 3.48 -5.75
CA LEU A 319 -6.93 2.43 -5.05
C LEU A 319 -8.33 2.27 -5.59
N LEU A 320 -8.91 3.36 -6.07
CA LEU A 320 -10.33 3.48 -6.40
C LEU A 320 -10.59 3.30 -7.91
N TRP A 321 -9.56 2.83 -8.63
CA TRP A 321 -9.56 2.52 -10.04
C TRP A 321 -9.41 1.02 -10.29
#